data_AF-A0A1W9YQ05-F1
#
_entry.id   AF-A0A1W9YQ05-F1
#
_cell.length_a   1.000
_cell.length_b   1.000
_cell.length_c   1.000
_cell.angle_alpha   90.00
_cell.angle_beta   90.00
_cell.angle_gamma   90.00
#
_symmetry.space_group_name_H-M   'P 1'
#
loop_
_entity.id
_entity.type
_entity.pdbx_description
1 polymer ?
#
loop_
_entity_poly.entity_id
_entity_poly.type
_entity_poly.pdbx_seq_one_letter_code
_entity_poly.pdbx_strand_id
1 'polypeptide(L)'
;MKTAVILAAIAFPLATAAPVAANEYSCLNAAASNGYVNADKFVWQVEQDCATAYKIAYPGGIDTQEQAKAASDAADQYLRSLGYDAETVEQMDIAGHGV
;
A
#
# COMPACT_ATOMS: atom_id res chain seq x y z
N MET A 1 11.60 5.07 -53.57
CA MET A 1 10.44 5.61 -52.83
C MET A 1 10.29 4.80 -51.55
N LYS A 2 10.03 5.49 -50.43
CA LYS A 2 10.28 5.04 -49.06
C LYS A 2 9.29 3.96 -48.57
N THR A 3 9.85 2.98 -47.89
CA THR A 3 9.22 1.92 -47.08
C THR A 3 8.34 2.51 -45.97
N ALA A 4 7.17 1.91 -45.72
CA ALA A 4 6.40 2.14 -44.50
C ALA A 4 5.93 0.81 -43.94
N VAL A 5 6.67 0.29 -42.95
CA VAL A 5 6.21 -0.79 -42.06
C VAL A 5 5.37 -0.11 -40.99
N ILE A 6 4.06 -0.39 -40.98
CA ILE A 6 3.16 0.08 -39.93
C ILE A 6 3.28 -0.90 -38.76
N LEU A 7 4.03 -0.52 -37.72
CA LEU A 7 3.93 -1.17 -36.42
C LEU A 7 2.62 -0.75 -35.75
N ALA A 8 1.66 -1.66 -35.66
CA ALA A 8 0.51 -1.52 -34.78
C ALA A 8 0.98 -1.68 -33.34
N ALA A 9 1.16 -0.57 -32.64
CA ALA A 9 1.38 -0.58 -31.19
C ALA A 9 0.07 -1.00 -30.52
N ILE A 10 0.05 -2.23 -30.00
CA ILE A 10 -0.97 -2.71 -29.08
C ILE A 10 -0.73 -1.98 -27.75
N ALA A 11 -1.42 -0.86 -27.56
CA ALA A 11 -1.44 -0.16 -26.28
C ALA A 11 -2.24 -1.03 -25.29
N PHE A 12 -1.53 -1.85 -24.52
CA PHE A 12 -2.11 -2.40 -23.30
C PHE A 12 -2.35 -1.23 -22.34
N PRO A 13 -3.57 -1.04 -21.82
CA PRO A 13 -3.76 -0.12 -20.72
C PRO A 13 -2.95 -0.67 -19.53
N LEU A 14 -1.83 -0.01 -19.23
CA LEU A 14 -1.19 -0.09 -17.92
C LEU A 14 -2.14 0.57 -16.93
N ALA A 15 -3.16 -0.18 -16.51
CA ALA A 15 -3.94 0.15 -15.34
C ALA A 15 -2.96 0.24 -14.16
N THR A 16 -2.97 1.38 -13.50
CA THR A 16 -2.06 1.85 -12.46
C THR A 16 -2.20 1.07 -11.14
N ALA A 17 -1.98 -0.25 -11.17
CA ALA A 17 -1.94 -1.11 -9.98
C ALA A 17 -0.59 -1.09 -9.25
N ALA A 18 0.42 -0.43 -9.83
CA ALA A 18 1.79 -0.39 -9.31
C ALA A 18 1.96 0.27 -7.93
N PRO A 19 1.31 1.40 -7.57
CA PRO A 19 1.51 1.99 -6.25
C PRO A 19 0.85 1.17 -5.13
N VAL A 20 -0.30 0.53 -5.41
CA VAL A 20 -1.01 -0.32 -4.43
C VAL A 20 -0.13 -1.49 -4.00
N ALA A 21 0.43 -2.21 -4.98
CA ALA A 21 1.26 -3.39 -4.71
C ALA A 21 2.59 -3.05 -4.01
N ALA A 22 3.17 -1.88 -4.29
CA ALA A 22 4.42 -1.45 -3.67
C ALA A 22 4.23 -1.16 -2.17
N ASN A 23 3.16 -0.45 -1.81
CA ASN A 23 2.90 -0.06 -0.42
C ASN A 23 2.46 -1.27 0.43
N GLU A 24 1.67 -2.18 -0.14
CA GLU A 24 1.31 -3.45 0.51
C GLU A 24 2.54 -4.33 0.77
N TYR A 25 3.51 -4.34 -0.16
CA TYR A 25 4.77 -5.04 0.02
C TYR A 25 5.66 -4.40 1.10
N SER A 26 5.78 -3.07 1.12
CA SER A 26 6.49 -2.34 2.17
C SER A 26 5.91 -2.65 3.56
N CYS A 27 4.59 -2.69 3.68
CA CYS A 27 3.91 -3.04 4.91
C CYS A 27 4.26 -4.45 5.41
N LEU A 28 4.12 -5.47 4.54
CA LEU A 28 4.46 -6.84 4.91
C LEU A 28 5.94 -6.97 5.28
N ASN A 29 6.82 -6.32 4.53
CA ASN A 29 8.25 -6.35 4.79
C ASN A 29 8.60 -5.70 6.13
N ALA A 30 8.00 -4.57 6.47
CA ALA A 30 8.19 -3.91 7.76
C ALA A 30 7.68 -4.77 8.92
N ALA A 31 6.48 -5.35 8.81
CA ALA A 31 5.96 -6.29 9.81
C ALA A 31 6.88 -7.50 10.00
N ALA A 32 7.32 -8.14 8.92
CA ALA A 32 8.21 -9.29 8.97
C ALA A 32 9.56 -8.93 9.60
N SER A 33 10.14 -7.78 9.20
CA SER A 33 11.44 -7.31 9.70
C SER A 33 11.42 -6.97 11.19
N ASN A 34 10.26 -6.55 11.71
CA ASN A 34 10.04 -6.26 13.12
C ASN A 34 9.46 -7.45 13.92
N GLY A 35 9.37 -8.64 13.31
CA GLY A 35 9.02 -9.88 14.03
C GLY A 35 7.52 -10.15 14.22
N TYR A 36 6.65 -9.42 13.52
CA TYR A 36 5.19 -9.64 13.55
C TYR A 36 4.73 -10.83 12.71
N VAL A 37 5.61 -11.38 11.87
CA VAL A 37 5.41 -12.71 11.25
C VAL A 37 6.13 -13.74 12.13
N ASN A 38 5.36 -14.51 12.88
CA ASN A 38 5.88 -15.47 13.85
C ASN A 38 4.90 -16.65 14.04
N ALA A 39 5.06 -17.44 15.10
CA ALA A 39 4.23 -18.61 15.38
C ALA A 39 2.76 -18.29 15.65
N ASP A 40 2.47 -17.06 16.11
CA ASP A 40 1.13 -16.62 16.50
C ASP A 40 0.45 -15.75 15.43
N LYS A 41 1.23 -15.21 14.49
CA LYS A 41 0.74 -14.36 13.39
C LYS A 41 1.44 -14.71 12.08
N PHE A 42 0.67 -15.26 11.13
CA PHE A 42 1.18 -15.74 9.85
C PHE A 42 1.22 -14.64 8.78
N VAL A 43 2.03 -14.87 7.74
CA VAL A 43 2.18 -13.96 6.58
C VAL A 43 0.83 -13.51 6.01
N TRP A 44 -0.09 -14.44 5.76
CA TRP A 44 -1.40 -14.13 5.16
C TRP A 44 -2.27 -13.22 6.05
N GLN A 45 -2.10 -13.27 7.37
CA GLN A 45 -2.82 -12.38 8.29
C GLN A 45 -2.26 -10.97 8.21
N VAL A 46 -0.94 -10.84 8.15
CA VAL A 46 -0.27 -9.55 7.96
C VAL A 46 -0.63 -8.94 6.60
N GLU A 47 -0.67 -9.74 5.53
CA GLU A 47 -1.14 -9.30 4.21
C GLU A 47 -2.57 -8.77 4.27
N GLN A 48 -3.46 -9.45 5.01
CA GLN A 48 -4.84 -9.00 5.20
C GLN A 48 -4.94 -7.71 6.01
N ASP A 49 -4.12 -7.57 7.06
CA ASP A 49 -4.01 -6.34 7.85
C ASP A 49 -3.57 -5.17 6.95
N CYS A 50 -2.48 -5.35 6.20
CA CYS A 50 -1.93 -4.36 5.27
C CYS A 50 -2.96 -3.95 4.19
N ALA A 51 -3.63 -4.91 3.57
CA ALA A 51 -4.65 -4.63 2.56
C ALA A 51 -5.86 -3.87 3.14
N THR A 52 -6.21 -4.12 4.40
CA THR A 52 -7.28 -3.39 5.09
C THR A 52 -6.84 -1.96 5.40
N ALA A 53 -5.63 -1.78 5.94
CA ALA A 53 -5.05 -0.46 6.19
C ALA A 53 -4.97 0.37 4.89
N TYR A 54 -4.57 -0.24 3.77
CA TYR A 54 -4.53 0.42 2.47
C TYR A 54 -5.91 0.92 2.03
N LYS A 55 -6.97 0.11 2.18
CA LYS A 55 -8.34 0.54 1.86
C LYS A 55 -8.82 1.69 2.73
N ILE A 56 -8.36 1.76 3.98
CA ILE A 56 -8.67 2.88 4.88
C ILE A 56 -7.93 4.14 4.45
N ALA A 57 -6.66 4.03 4.05
CA ALA A 57 -5.86 5.16 3.56
C ALA A 57 -6.34 5.68 2.20
N TYR A 58 -6.93 4.83 1.37
CA TYR A 58 -7.42 5.16 0.03
C TYR A 58 -8.91 4.76 -0.17
N PRO A 59 -9.84 5.38 0.58
CA PRO A 59 -11.27 5.04 0.55
C PRO A 59 -12.00 5.46 -0.75
N GLY A 60 -11.29 6.10 -1.69
CA GLY A 60 -11.89 6.76 -2.86
C GLY A 60 -12.57 8.08 -2.51
N GLY A 61 -12.68 9.00 -3.47
CA GLY A 61 -13.36 10.29 -3.25
C GLY A 61 -12.68 11.23 -2.26
N ILE A 62 -11.34 11.19 -2.18
CA ILE A 62 -10.55 12.17 -1.43
C ILE A 62 -10.29 13.38 -2.33
N ASP A 63 -10.82 14.54 -1.93
CA ASP A 63 -10.73 15.79 -2.69
C ASP A 63 -9.81 16.82 -2.02
N THR A 64 -9.45 16.61 -0.74
CA THR A 64 -8.60 17.54 0.02
C THR A 64 -7.43 16.85 0.72
N GLN A 65 -6.37 17.62 0.98
CA GLN A 65 -5.21 17.15 1.74
C GLN A 65 -5.59 16.77 3.18
N GLU A 66 -6.53 17.48 3.80
CA GLU A 66 -7.03 17.15 5.14
C GLU A 66 -7.74 15.79 5.17
N GLN A 67 -8.52 15.47 4.12
CA GLN A 67 -9.15 14.16 3.98
C GLN A 67 -8.11 13.05 3.76
N ALA A 68 -7.07 13.32 2.94
CA ALA A 68 -5.95 12.40 2.76
C ALA A 68 -5.22 12.11 4.08
N LYS A 69 -4.93 13.16 4.86
CA LYS A 69 -4.33 13.00 6.18
C LYS A 69 -5.22 12.23 7.14
N ALA A 70 -6.52 12.56 7.20
CA ALA A 70 -7.45 11.86 8.08
C ALA A 70 -7.58 10.37 7.74
N ALA A 71 -7.58 10.02 6.45
CA ALA A 71 -7.59 8.64 5.98
C ALA A 71 -6.30 7.90 6.35
N SER A 72 -5.14 8.56 6.20
CA SER A 72 -3.85 8.01 6.63
C SER A 72 -3.79 7.78 8.14
N ASP A 73 -4.16 8.79 8.94
CA ASP A 73 -4.16 8.68 10.41
C ASP A 73 -5.11 7.55 10.88
N ALA A 74 -6.23 7.33 10.17
CA ALA A 74 -7.14 6.22 10.45
C ALA A 74 -6.53 4.85 10.11
N ALA A 75 -5.76 4.74 9.02
CA ALA A 75 -5.07 3.51 8.65
C ALA A 75 -4.00 3.15 9.70
N ASP A 76 -3.22 4.13 10.15
CA ASP A 76 -2.22 3.97 11.21
C ASP A 76 -2.88 3.54 12.53
N GLN A 77 -4.01 4.17 12.87
CA GLN A 77 -4.76 3.82 14.08
C GLN A 77 -5.30 2.38 14.01
N TYR A 78 -5.77 1.95 12.84
CA TYR A 78 -6.20 0.57 12.63
C TYR A 78 -5.06 -0.42 12.88
N LEU A 79 -3.87 -0.20 12.30
CA LEU A 79 -2.72 -1.08 12.54
C LEU A 79 -2.31 -1.09 14.01
N ARG A 80 -2.24 0.07 14.66
CA ARG A 80 -1.95 0.15 16.10
C ARG A 80 -2.97 -0.61 16.96
N SER A 81 -4.24 -0.62 16.55
CA SER A 81 -5.28 -1.38 17.26
C SER A 81 -5.10 -2.91 17.16
N LEU A 82 -4.38 -3.38 16.14
CA LEU A 82 -3.99 -4.78 15.96
C LEU A 82 -2.71 -5.16 16.71
N GLY A 83 -2.10 -4.20 17.42
CA GLY A 83 -0.91 -4.41 18.24
C GLY A 83 0.41 -4.11 17.54
N TYR A 84 0.41 -3.57 16.31
CA TYR A 84 1.64 -3.05 15.70
C TYR A 84 2.08 -1.78 16.45
N ASP A 85 3.36 -1.71 16.83
CA ASP A 85 3.93 -0.54 17.47
C ASP A 85 4.08 0.65 16.50
N ALA A 86 4.25 1.85 17.05
CA ALA A 86 4.28 3.08 16.27
C ALA A 86 5.43 3.14 15.24
N GLU A 87 6.60 2.59 15.59
CA GLU A 87 7.78 2.60 14.73
C GLU A 87 7.59 1.64 13.55
N THR A 88 7.05 0.44 13.82
CA THR A 88 6.71 -0.50 12.76
C THR A 88 5.66 0.08 11.82
N VAL A 89 4.61 0.74 12.33
CA VAL A 89 3.56 1.35 11.51
C VAL A 89 4.12 2.47 10.61
N GLU A 90 5.07 3.26 11.11
CA GLU A 90 5.75 4.28 10.29
C GLU A 90 6.54 3.63 9.14
N GLN A 91 7.26 2.53 9.41
CA GLN A 91 8.00 1.78 8.38
C GLN A 91 7.10 1.08 7.36
N MET A 92 5.86 0.75 7.71
CA MET A 92 4.91 0.11 6.80
C MET A 92 4.48 1.03 5.66
N ASP A 93 4.57 2.35 5.86
CA ASP A 93 4.35 3.39 4.85
C ASP A 93 3.06 3.20 4.01
N ILE A 94 1.94 2.92 4.68
CA ILE A 94 0.67 2.57 4.02
C ILE A 94 0.21 3.65 3.04
N ALA A 95 0.33 4.92 3.44
CA ALA A 95 -0.11 6.06 2.66
C ALA A 95 0.96 6.60 1.68
N GLY A 96 2.15 5.99 1.62
CA GLY A 96 3.25 6.48 0.80
C GLY A 96 3.65 7.88 1.20
N HIS A 97 3.97 8.08 2.48
CA HIS A 97 4.67 9.25 3.02
C HIS A 97 6.12 9.28 2.49
N GLY A 98 6.29 9.21 1.17
CA GLY A 98 7.55 9.53 0.53
C GLY A 98 7.93 10.95 0.91
N VAL A 99 9.01 11.07 1.67
CA VAL A 99 9.69 12.34 1.95
C VAL A 99 10.00 13.13 0.68
#